data_AF-A0A1C4GNB1-F1
#
_entry.id   AF-A0A1C4GNB1-F1
#
_cell.length_a   1.000
_cell.length_b   1.000
_cell.length_c   1.000
_cell.angle_alpha   90.00
_cell.angle_beta   90.00
_cell.angle_gamma   90.00
#
_symmetry.space_group_name_H-M   'P 1'
#
loop_
_entity.id
_entity.type
_entity.pdbx_description
1 polymer ?
#
loop_
_entity_poly.entity_id
_entity_poly.type
_entity_poly.pdbx_seq_one_letter_code
_entity_poly.pdbx_strand_id
1 'polypeptide(L)'
;MSIQTSQDRLTQIEKKEKQLQKKKNELQQKINSEDRKKRTRRLIQTGAIFEKYFECESLEEAEQIAIQFGELVKGKKIIREDYILLKKREGGE
;
A
#
# COMPACT_ATOMS: atom_id res chain seq x y z
N MET A 1 47.21 -21.73 18.14
CA MET A 1 46.24 -20.91 17.37
C MET A 1 45.34 -21.87 16.61
N SER A 2 44.02 -21.80 16.79
CA SER A 2 43.08 -22.71 16.12
C SER A 2 43.04 -22.36 14.63
N ILE A 3 43.55 -23.25 13.78
CA ILE A 3 43.42 -23.13 12.33
C ILE A 3 41.95 -23.43 12.04
N GLN A 4 41.13 -22.39 11.88
CA GLN A 4 39.80 -22.56 11.31
C GLN A 4 39.97 -23.24 9.95
N THR A 5 39.48 -24.47 9.85
CA THR A 5 39.53 -25.21 8.60
C THR A 5 38.62 -24.55 7.58
N SER A 6 38.90 -24.72 6.29
CA SER A 6 38.04 -24.20 5.22
C SER A 6 36.57 -24.65 5.39
N GLN A 7 36.35 -25.83 5.99
CA GLN A 7 35.04 -26.36 6.37
C GLN A 7 34.32 -25.51 7.43
N ASP A 8 35.02 -25.06 8.46
CA ASP A 8 34.45 -24.21 9.51
C ASP A 8 34.03 -22.85 8.94
N ARG A 9 34.80 -22.32 7.98
CA ARG A 9 34.46 -21.08 7.28
C ARG A 9 33.23 -21.27 6.38
N LEU A 10 33.13 -22.39 5.67
CA LEU A 10 31.98 -22.72 4.84
C LEU A 10 30.69 -22.81 5.67
N THR A 11 30.71 -23.55 6.79
CA THR A 11 29.53 -23.68 7.67
C THR A 11 29.13 -22.35 8.30
N GLN A 12 30.07 -21.45 8.59
CA GLN A 12 29.76 -20.09 9.05
C GLN A 12 29.09 -19.24 7.95
N ILE A 13 29.52 -19.38 6.70
CA ILE A 13 28.92 -18.70 5.55
C ILE A 13 27.48 -19.21 5.34
N GLU A 14 27.26 -20.52 5.33
CA GLU A 14 25.91 -21.11 5.17
C GLU A 14 24.95 -20.66 6.28
N LYS A 15 25.43 -20.61 7.54
CA LYS A 15 24.64 -20.08 8.66
C LYS A 15 24.27 -18.61 8.44
N LYS A 16 25.20 -17.80 7.95
CA LYS A 16 24.93 -16.39 7.62
C LYS A 16 23.94 -16.24 6.48
N GLU A 17 24.06 -17.02 5.41
CA GLU A 17 23.09 -17.02 4.30
C GLU A 17 21.69 -17.36 4.79
N LYS A 18 21.55 -18.41 5.61
CA LYS A 18 20.25 -18.80 6.18
C LYS A 18 19.64 -17.69 7.04
N GLN A 19 20.46 -16.99 7.84
CA GLN A 19 20.01 -15.85 8.62
C GLN A 19 19.59 -14.66 7.75
N LEU A 20 20.35 -14.36 6.69
CA LEU A 20 20.03 -13.28 5.75
C LEU A 20 18.74 -13.59 4.98
N GLN A 21 18.55 -14.82 4.55
CA GLN A 21 17.32 -15.26 3.87
C GLN A 21 16.09 -15.13 4.78
N LYS A 22 16.22 -15.49 6.06
CA LYS A 22 15.15 -15.29 7.04
C LYS A 22 14.81 -13.80 7.21
N LYS A 23 15.83 -12.94 7.38
CA LYS A 23 15.64 -11.48 7.48
C LYS A 23 14.99 -10.89 6.23
N LYS A 24 15.39 -11.34 5.04
CA LYS A 24 14.77 -10.94 3.77
C LYS A 24 13.28 -11.27 3.75
N ASN A 25 12.91 -12.48 4.13
CA ASN A 25 11.51 -12.90 4.16
C ASN A 25 10.70 -12.10 5.17
N GLU A 26 11.24 -11.87 6.37
CA GLU A 26 10.60 -11.04 7.41
C GLU A 26 10.38 -9.60 6.93
N LEU A 27 11.38 -9.00 6.27
CA LEU A 27 11.27 -7.67 5.69
C LEU A 27 10.21 -7.62 4.59
N GLN A 28 10.17 -8.62 3.70
CA GLN A 28 9.15 -8.68 2.65
C GLN A 28 7.74 -8.77 3.24
N GLN A 29 7.55 -9.57 4.29
CA GLN A 29 6.27 -9.67 4.98
C GLN A 29 5.86 -8.34 5.63
N LYS A 30 6.81 -7.60 6.21
CA LYS A 30 6.57 -6.27 6.76
C LYS A 30 6.13 -5.29 5.68
N ILE A 31 6.85 -5.22 4.56
CA ILE A 31 6.49 -4.38 3.40
C ILE A 31 5.07 -4.70 2.93
N ASN A 32 4.77 -5.98 2.70
CA ASN A 32 3.44 -6.41 2.25
C ASN A 32 2.33 -6.08 3.26
N SER A 33 2.64 -6.06 4.55
CA SER A 33 1.71 -5.67 5.62
C SER A 33 1.46 -4.16 5.61
N GLU A 34 2.52 -3.36 5.48
CA GLU A 34 2.43 -1.90 5.38
C GLU A 34 1.66 -1.47 4.14
N ASP A 35 1.92 -2.10 2.99
CA ASP A 35 1.21 -1.79 1.74
C ASP A 35 -0.29 -2.09 1.84
N ARG A 36 -0.65 -3.19 2.51
CA ARG A 36 -2.05 -3.50 2.80
C ARG A 36 -2.68 -2.45 3.70
N LYS A 37 -2.01 -2.04 4.78
CA LYS A 37 -2.49 -0.98 5.68
C LYS A 37 -2.68 0.34 4.95
N LYS A 38 -1.70 0.76 4.14
CA LYS A 38 -1.78 1.98 3.33
C LYS A 38 -2.93 1.91 2.33
N ARG A 39 -3.10 0.78 1.65
CA ARG A 39 -4.20 0.56 0.71
C ARG A 39 -5.56 0.62 1.41
N THR A 40 -5.74 -0.09 2.52
CA THR A 40 -6.99 -0.08 3.30
C THR A 40 -7.31 1.31 3.80
N ARG A 41 -6.33 2.05 4.35
CA ARG A 41 -6.51 3.44 4.79
C ARG A 41 -6.98 4.34 3.64
N ARG A 42 -6.33 4.23 2.47
CA ARG A 42 -6.72 4.99 1.28
C ARG A 42 -8.14 4.66 0.85
N LEU A 43 -8.50 3.37 0.80
CA LEU A 43 -9.84 2.94 0.40
C LEU A 43 -10.92 3.46 1.35
N ILE A 44 -10.69 3.41 2.67
CA ILE A 44 -11.62 3.96 3.66
C ILE A 44 -11.78 5.47 3.49
N GLN A 45 -10.67 6.20 3.32
CA GLN A 45 -10.72 7.65 3.12
C GLN A 45 -11.44 8.02 1.82
N THR A 46 -11.17 7.30 0.73
CA THR A 46 -11.90 7.48 -0.53
C THR A 46 -13.38 7.15 -0.36
N GLY A 47 -13.73 6.03 0.30
CA GLY A 47 -15.11 5.66 0.59
C GLY A 47 -15.85 6.76 1.34
N ALA A 48 -15.30 7.24 2.45
CA ALA A 48 -15.89 8.32 3.25
C ALA A 48 -16.10 9.63 2.46
N ILE A 49 -15.23 9.94 1.49
CA ILE A 49 -15.44 11.09 0.59
C ILE A 49 -16.68 10.83 -0.28
N PHE A 50 -16.80 9.64 -0.87
CA PHE A 50 -17.95 9.31 -1.72
C PHE A 50 -19.25 9.25 -0.93
N GLU A 51 -19.26 8.64 0.25
CA GLU A 51 -20.42 8.65 1.16
C GLU A 51 -20.90 10.09 1.44
N LYS A 52 -19.98 11.01 1.73
CA LYS A 52 -20.31 12.42 2.01
C LYS A 52 -20.89 13.17 0.81
N TYR A 53 -20.37 12.95 -0.40
CA TYR A 53 -20.73 13.75 -1.58
C TYR A 53 -21.83 13.12 -2.45
N PHE A 54 -21.96 11.80 -2.43
CA PHE A 54 -22.94 11.06 -3.22
C PHE A 54 -24.03 10.41 -2.37
N GLU A 55 -23.96 10.55 -1.04
CA GLU A 55 -24.98 10.04 -0.09
C GLU A 55 -25.26 8.54 -0.28
N CYS A 56 -24.23 7.78 -0.66
CA CYS A 56 -24.31 6.33 -0.75
C CYS A 56 -23.89 5.70 0.58
N GLU A 57 -24.73 4.86 1.18
CA GLU A 57 -24.45 4.23 2.48
C GLU A 57 -24.15 2.72 2.34
N SER A 58 -24.54 2.13 1.21
CA SER A 58 -24.33 0.70 0.91
C SER A 58 -23.38 0.47 -0.26
N LEU A 59 -22.79 -0.73 -0.30
CA LEU A 59 -21.92 -1.16 -1.41
C LEU A 59 -22.72 -1.23 -2.72
N GLU A 60 -23.96 -1.70 -2.63
CA GLU A 60 -24.87 -1.87 -3.76
C GLU A 60 -25.25 -0.51 -4.38
N GLU A 61 -25.53 0.51 -3.56
CA GLU A 61 -25.78 1.87 -4.04
C GLU A 61 -24.54 2.47 -4.69
N ALA A 62 -23.38 2.33 -4.05
CA ALA A 62 -22.13 2.81 -4.60
C ALA A 62 -21.81 2.15 -5.96
N GLU A 63 -22.08 0.84 -6.09
CA GLU A 63 -21.95 0.11 -7.35
C GLU A 63 -22.92 0.60 -8.41
N GLN A 64 -24.21 0.80 -8.07
CA GLN A 64 -25.20 1.35 -9.01
C GLN A 64 -24.81 2.75 -9.51
N ILE A 65 -24.37 3.65 -8.63
CA ILE A 65 -23.88 4.98 -8.99
C ILE A 65 -22.66 4.87 -9.91
N ALA A 66 -21.72 3.97 -9.58
CA ALA A 66 -20.53 3.76 -10.39
C ALA A 66 -20.86 3.22 -11.79
N ILE A 67 -21.85 2.32 -11.92
CA ILE A 67 -22.30 1.80 -13.22
C ILE A 67 -23.00 2.91 -14.02
N GLN A 68 -23.91 3.65 -13.40
CA GLN A 68 -24.72 4.67 -14.08
C GLN A 68 -23.87 5.85 -14.57
N PHE A 69 -22.94 6.33 -13.75
CA PHE A 69 -22.19 7.55 -14.02
C PHE A 69 -20.71 7.32 -14.34
N GLY A 70 -20.22 6.09 -14.26
CA GLY A 70 -18.79 5.78 -14.41
C GLY A 70 -18.20 6.25 -15.74
N GLU A 71 -18.90 6.01 -16.85
CA GLU A 71 -18.45 6.46 -18.17
C GLU A 71 -18.48 7.99 -18.32
N LEU A 72 -19.52 8.64 -17.78
CA LEU A 72 -19.61 10.10 -17.76
C LEU A 72 -18.45 10.72 -16.98
N VAL A 73 -18.17 10.21 -15.77
CA VAL A 73 -17.06 10.66 -14.93
C VAL A 73 -15.73 10.41 -15.62
N LYS A 74 -15.51 9.23 -16.23
CA LYS A 74 -14.27 8.94 -16.97
C LYS A 74 -14.04 9.91 -18.13
N GLY A 75 -15.09 10.24 -18.88
CA GLY A 75 -15.00 11.14 -20.04
C GLY A 75 -14.90 12.62 -19.69
N LYS A 76 -15.36 13.04 -18.50
CA LYS A 76 -15.41 14.46 -18.11
C LYS A 76 -14.59 14.84 -16.89
N LYS A 77 -13.95 13.89 -16.20
CA LYS A 77 -13.14 14.20 -15.01
C LYS A 77 -12.01 15.15 -15.38
N ILE A 78 -11.89 16.22 -14.61
CA ILE A 78 -10.75 17.14 -14.64
C ILE A 78 -10.09 17.05 -13.27
N ILE A 79 -8.87 16.53 -13.24
CA ILE A 79 -8.07 16.50 -12.03
C ILE A 79 -7.18 17.73 -12.05
N ARG A 80 -7.41 18.66 -11.12
CA ARG A 80 -6.60 19.87 -11.01
C ARG A 80 -5.43 19.67 -10.05
N GLU A 81 -4.20 19.88 -10.52
CA GLU A 81 -2.99 19.66 -9.72
C GLU A 81 -2.84 20.66 -8.57
N ASP A 82 -3.26 21.90 -8.78
CA ASP A 82 -3.28 22.95 -7.76
C ASP A 82 -4.13 22.56 -6.54
N TYR A 83 -5.30 21.96 -6.78
CA TYR A 83 -6.18 21.45 -5.72
C TYR A 83 -5.52 20.31 -4.93
N ILE A 84 -4.82 19.40 -5.61
CA ILE A 84 -4.07 18.31 -4.95
C ILE A 84 -2.96 18.90 -4.08
N LEU A 85 -2.21 19.87 -4.60
CA LEU A 85 -1.13 20.53 -3.86
C LEU A 85 -1.65 21.30 -2.65
N LEU A 86 -2.76 22.02 -2.78
CA LEU A 86 -3.42 22.70 -1.68
C LEU A 86 -3.81 21.71 -0.57
N LYS A 87 -4.50 20.61 -0.94
CA LYS A 87 -4.93 19.59 0.04
C LYS A 87 -3.77 18.85 0.70
N LYS A 88 -2.65 18.64 0.00
CA LYS A 88 -1.42 18.11 0.62
C LYS A 88 -0.84 19.06 1.67
N ARG A 89 -0.85 20.37 1.41
CA ARG A 89 -0.39 21.38 2.38
C ARG A 89 -1.30 21.47 3.60
N GLU A 90 -2.62 21.41 3.40
CA GLU A 90 -3.61 21.40 4.48
C GLU A 90 -3.60 20.10 5.30
N GLY A 91 -3.26 18.98 4.65
CA GLY A 91 -3.31 17.64 5.23
C GLY A 91 -2.10 17.22 6.08
N GLY A 92 -1.02 18.01 6.10
CA GLY A 92 0.13 17.80 7.00
C GLY A 92 0.66 16.37 7.06
N GLU A 93 1.24 15.87 5.97
CA GLU A 93 2.24 14.79 5.99
C GLU A 93 3.56 15.31 5.42
#